data_AF-A0A7W9IN37-F1
#
_entry.id   AF-A0A7W9IN37-F1
#
_cell.length_a   1.000
_cell.length_b   1.000
_cell.length_c   1.000
_cell.angle_alpha   90.00
_cell.angle_beta   90.00
_cell.angle_gamma   90.00
#
_symmetry.space_group_name_H-M   'P 1'
#
loop_
_entity.id
_entity.type
_entity.pdbx_description
1 polymer ?
#
loop_
_entity_poly.entity_id
_entity_poly.type
_entity_poly.pdbx_seq_one_letter_code
_entity_poly.pdbx_strand_id
1 'polypeptide(L)' 'MTTVRVLITVGDVAELITPRHPAAAPLRVSASRIAAQAGLPANELPGRAFTVQTLSDGDADGFTLLDDPRL' A
#
# COMPACT_ATOMS: atom_id res chain seq x y z
N MET A 1 11.62 0.11 -8.40
CA MET A 1 10.41 0.63 -7.73
C MET A 1 9.21 -0.04 -8.36
N THR A 2 8.31 -0.58 -7.54
CA THR A 2 7.14 -1.36 -7.99
C THR A 2 5.87 -0.64 -7.56
N THR A 3 4.85 -0.61 -8.42
CA THR A 3 3.55 -0.03 -8.07
C THR A 3 2.67 -1.05 -7.38
N VAL A 4 2.01 -0.62 -6.30
CA VAL A 4 1.00 -1.38 -5.56
C VAL A 4 -0.23 -0.50 -5.34
N ARG A 5 -1.40 -1.10 -5.13
CA ARG A 5 -2.63 -0.37 -4.83
C ARG A 5 -3.29 -0.94 -3.59
N VAL A 6 -3.71 -0.07 -2.69
CA VAL A 6 -4.52 -0.47 -1.54
C VAL A 6 -5.94 -0.74 -2.02
N LEU A 7 -6.41 -1.97 -1.84
CA LEU A 7 -7.77 -2.38 -2.17
C LEU A 7 -8.74 -1.98 -1.05
N ILE A 8 -8.45 -2.38 0.18
CA ILE A 8 -9.27 -2.12 1.36
C ILE A 8 -8.38 -2.06 2.62
N THR A 9 -8.89 -1.42 3.67
CA THR A 9 -8.34 -1.49 5.02
C THR A 9 -9.38 -2.05 6.00
N VAL A 10 -8.97 -2.95 6.88
CA VAL A 10 -9.80 -3.54 7.94
C VAL A 10 -8.99 -3.52 9.24
N GLY A 11 -9.37 -2.66 10.17
CA GLY A 11 -8.52 -2.37 11.34
C GLY A 11 -7.16 -1.81 10.89
N ASP A 12 -6.06 -2.37 11.41
CA ASP A 12 -4.70 -2.01 10.96
C ASP A 12 -4.22 -2.85 9.76
N VAL A 13 -5.07 -3.65 9.13
CA VAL A 13 -4.66 -4.46 7.97
C VAL A 13 -5.03 -3.74 6.68
N ALA A 14 -4.06 -3.51 5.80
CA ALA A 14 -4.27 -3.10 4.43
C ALA A 14 -4.08 -4.29 3.48
N GLU A 15 -5.01 -4.47 2.55
CA GLU A 15 -4.90 -5.43 1.46
C GLU A 15 -4.37 -4.74 0.21
N LEU A 16 -3.22 -5.22 -0.29
CA LEU A 16 -2.53 -4.67 -1.45
C LEU A 16 -2.71 -5.57 -2.67
N ILE A 17 -3.06 -4.93 -3.79
CA ILE A 17 -2.87 -5.50 -5.12
C ILE A 17 -1.45 -5.17 -5.55
N THR A 18 -0.70 -6.19 -5.93
CA THR A 18 0.68 -6.08 -6.43
C THR A 18 0.86 -6.95 -7.67
N PRO A 19 2.00 -6.87 -8.40
CA PRO A 19 2.27 -7.78 -9.51
C PRO A 19 2.30 -9.27 -9.12
N ARG A 20 2.52 -9.59 -7.83
CA ARG A 20 2.57 -10.96 -7.30
C ARG A 20 1.28 -11.39 -6.60
N HIS A 21 0.48 -10.43 -6.14
CA HIS A 21 -0.70 -10.65 -5.32
C HIS A 21 -1.91 -9.97 -5.98
N PRO A 22 -2.71 -10.70 -6.77
CA PRO A 22 -3.90 -10.15 -7.43
C PRO A 22 -5.02 -9.88 -6.41
N ALA A 23 -6.08 -9.19 -6.83
CA ALA A 23 -7.20 -8.84 -5.95
C ALA A 23 -7.91 -10.06 -5.30
N ALA A 24 -7.84 -11.24 -5.92
CA ALA A 24 -8.39 -12.47 -5.37
C ALA A 24 -7.53 -13.08 -4.25
N ALA A 25 -6.26 -12.66 -4.13
CA ALA A 25 -5.31 -13.13 -3.13
C ALA A 25 -4.34 -11.98 -2.76
N PRO A 26 -4.84 -10.91 -2.12
CA PRO A 26 -4.07 -9.70 -1.88
C PRO A 26 -2.98 -9.91 -0.82
N LEU A 27 -1.92 -9.11 -0.91
CA LEU A 27 -0.88 -9.07 0.11
C LEU A 27 -1.40 -8.27 1.32
N ARG A 28 -1.25 -8.80 2.53
CA ARG A 28 -1.68 -8.14 3.76
C ARG A 28 -0.50 -7.50 4.47
N VAL A 29 -0.61 -6.22 4.78
CA VAL A 29 0.40 -5.46 5.51
C VAL A 29 -0.24 -4.52 6.52
N SER A 30 0.56 -3.89 7.38
CA SER A 30 0.06 -2.87 8.31
C SER A 30 -0.34 -1.58 7.57
N ALA A 31 -1.58 -1.13 7.77
CA ALA A 31 -2.10 0.13 7.25
C ALA A 31 -1.42 1.32 7.90
N SER A 32 -1.18 1.28 9.23
CA SER A 32 -0.46 2.32 9.95
C SER A 32 0.98 2.50 9.45
N ARG A 33 1.65 1.41 9.03
CA ARG A 33 2.97 1.52 8.38
C ARG A 33 2.91 2.28 7.06
N ILE A 34 1.95 1.97 6.19
CA ILE A 34 1.78 2.69 4.91
C ILE A 34 1.51 4.18 5.18
N ALA A 35 0.56 4.46 6.08
CA ALA A 35 0.18 5.80 6.49
C ALA A 35 1.38 6.64 6.98
N ALA A 36 2.18 6.05 7.88
CA ALA A 36 3.37 6.69 8.42
C ALA A 36 4.42 7.00 7.33
N GLN A 37 4.67 6.07 6.42
CA GLN A 37 5.67 6.24 5.36
C GLN A 37 5.21 7.23 4.29
N ALA A 38 3.93 7.21 3.92
CA ALA A 38 3.37 8.10 2.91
C ALA A 38 2.98 9.49 3.46
N GLY A 39 3.02 9.69 4.78
CA GLY A 39 2.55 10.92 5.42
C GLY A 39 1.06 11.19 5.16
N LEU A 40 0.24 10.14 5.29
CA LEU A 40 -1.21 10.15 5.09
C LEU A 40 -1.92 9.54 6.30
N PRO A 41 -3.17 9.91 6.59
CA PRO A 41 -3.96 9.18 7.58
C PRO A 41 -4.46 7.84 6.99
N ALA A 42 -4.61 6.82 7.84
CA ALA A 42 -4.92 5.45 7.40
C ALA A 42 -6.29 5.33 6.68
N ASN A 43 -7.25 6.19 6.99
CA ASN A 43 -8.56 6.23 6.35
C ASN A 43 -8.52 6.76 4.90
N GLU A 44 -7.41 7.36 4.46
CA GLU A 44 -7.22 7.82 3.09
C GLU A 44 -6.50 6.81 2.20
N LEU A 45 -6.05 5.68 2.73
CA LEU A 45 -5.31 4.68 1.98
C LEU A 45 -6.13 3.94 0.92
N PRO A 46 -7.39 3.49 1.19
CA PRO A 46 -8.15 2.69 0.24
C PRO A 46 -8.27 3.34 -1.15
N GLY A 47 -8.01 2.56 -2.19
CA GLY A 47 -8.04 3.00 -3.59
C GLY A 47 -6.76 3.70 -4.07
N ARG A 48 -5.88 4.16 -3.18
CA ARG A 48 -4.64 4.85 -3.58
C ARG A 48 -3.57 3.89 -4.08
N ALA A 49 -2.76 4.38 -5.02
CA ALA A 49 -1.59 3.71 -5.54
C ALA A 49 -0.30 4.27 -4.93
N PHE A 50 0.64 3.38 -4.65
CA PHE A 50 1.94 3.71 -4.07
C PHE A 50 3.04 3.07 -4.90
N THR A 51 4.19 3.73 -4.94
CA THR A 51 5.45 3.06 -5.25
C THR A 51 6.02 2.46 -3.96
N VAL A 52 6.66 1.30 -4.08
CA VAL A 52 7.39 0.66 -2.99
C VAL A 52 8.85 0.44 -3.37
N GLN A 53 9.72 0.53 -2.37
CA GLN A 53 11.15 0.26 -2.51
C GLN A 53 11.40 -1.25 -2.56
N THR A 54 10.69 -2.02 -1.75
CA THR A 54 10.82 -3.48 -1.69
C THR A 54 9.45 -4.16 -1.83
N LEU A 55 9.45 -5.30 -2.52
CA LEU A 55 8.31 -6.20 -2.64
C LEU A 55 8.81 -7.65 -2.58
N SER A 56 8.28 -8.41 -1.63
CA SER A 56 8.47 -9.84 -1.47
C SER A 56 7.13 -10.56 -1.49
N ASP A 57 7.13 -11.88 -1.37
CA ASP A 57 5.90 -12.68 -1.35
C ASP A 57 5.09 -12.52 -0.05
N GLY A 58 5.71 -11.98 1.01
CA GLY A 58 5.08 -11.79 2.32
C GLY A 58 5.07 -10.36 2.82
N ASP A 59 5.69 -9.41 2.11
CA ASP A 59 5.78 -8.02 2.56
C ASP A 59 6.07 -7.01 1.43
N ALA A 60 5.71 -5.76 1.68
CA ALA A 60 6.05 -4.59 0.87
C ALA A 60 6.40 -3.41 1.78
N ASP A 61 7.41 -2.61 1.41
CA ASP A 61 7.94 -1.54 2.25
C ASP A 61 8.49 -0.34 1.46
N GLY A 62 8.62 0.81 2.14
CA GLY A 62 9.06 2.07 1.55
C GLY A 62 7.98 2.73 0.67
N PHE A 63 6.77 2.87 1.21
CA PHE A 63 5.60 3.40 0.50
C PHE A 63 5.72 4.90 0.24
N THR A 64 5.65 5.28 -1.04
CA THR A 64 5.53 6.68 -1.48
C THR A 64 4.31 6.81 -2.38
N LEU A 65 3.46 7.81 -2.12
CA LEU A 65 2.25 8.06 -2.93
C LEU A 65 2.65 8.30 -4.39
N LEU A 66 2.04 7.55 -5.32
CA LEU A 66 2.40 7.61 -6.75
C LEU A 66 1.99 8.94 -7.38
N ASP A 67 0.73 9.35 -7.15
CA ASP A 67 0.16 10.60 -7.64
C ASP A 67 -0.04 11.54 -6.45
N ASP A 68 1.04 12.09 -5.90
CA ASP A 68 0.96 13.05 -4.80
C ASP A 68 0.64 14.45 -5.35
N PRO A 69 -0.58 15.00 -5.16
CA PRO A 69 -0.93 16.34 -5.63
C PRO A 69 -0.23 17.46 -4.85
N ARG A 70 0.57 17.13 -3.83
CA ARG A 70 1.36 18.09 -3.04
C ARG A 70 2.74 18.37 -3.64
N LEU A 71 3.16 17.61 -4.65
CA LEU A 71 4.45 17.73 -5.35
C LEU A 71 4.31 18.39 -6.72
#